data_AF-E6QG70-F1
#
_entry.id   AF-E6QG70-F1
#
_cell.length_a   1.000
_cell.length_b   1.000
_cell.length_c   1.000
_cell.angle_alpha   90.00
_cell.angle_beta   90.00
_cell.angle_gamma   90.00
#
_symmetry.space_group_name_H-M   'P 1'
#
loop_
_entity.id
_entity.type
_entity.pdbx_description
1 polymer ?
#
loop_
_entity_poly.entity_id
_entity_poly.type
_entity_poly.pdbx_seq_one_letter_code
_entity_poly.pdbx_strand_id
1 'polypeptide(L)'
;MLVHLQGPWSPLLGRLTLQQIPYHVPILVVTFIIVAILAAVVLAATTYFGKWGYLWREWLTTVDHKKIGVMYILLGLVMLLRGFADALMIRTQQAMAVGPGSPGEMGAVHGYLTPFHLGQIFTAHGLIMVVFAATPLLVGLMNIIVPLQIGARDMAYPYLNALGLWWLLDTSSGFRGRIWSM
;
A
#
# COMPACT_ATOMS: atom_id res chain seq x y z
N MET A 1 13.82 -31.69 -1.08
CA MET A 1 12.93 -31.13 -2.12
C MET A 1 13.56 -29.83 -2.62
N LEU A 2 14.49 -29.93 -3.57
CA LEU A 2 15.06 -28.75 -4.22
C LEU A 2 14.04 -28.30 -5.28
N VAL A 3 13.37 -27.18 -5.03
CA VAL A 3 12.58 -26.52 -6.07
C VAL A 3 13.56 -26.15 -7.19
N HIS A 4 13.43 -26.78 -8.36
CA HIS A 4 14.14 -26.36 -9.55
C HIS A 4 13.62 -24.98 -9.93
N LEU A 5 14.34 -23.94 -9.51
CA LEU A 5 13.96 -22.56 -9.74
C LEU A 5 14.35 -22.19 -11.18
N GLN A 6 13.46 -22.51 -12.12
CA GLN A 6 13.63 -22.19 -13.53
C GLN A 6 13.50 -20.67 -13.74
N GLY A 7 14.60 -20.01 -14.06
CA GLY A 7 14.63 -18.61 -14.44
C GLY A 7 16.05 -18.14 -14.81
N PRO A 8 16.20 -17.13 -15.67
CA PRO A 8 17.51 -16.55 -15.98
C PRO A 8 18.16 -16.02 -14.69
N TRP A 9 19.36 -16.49 -14.37
CA TRP A 9 20.13 -15.99 -13.24
C TRP A 9 21.23 -15.07 -13.78
N SER A 10 21.24 -13.82 -13.30
CA SER A 10 22.30 -12.87 -13.60
C SER A 10 23.13 -12.60 -12.35
N PRO A 11 24.46 -12.48 -12.45
CA PRO A 11 25.32 -12.17 -11.30
C PRO A 11 25.02 -10.81 -10.65
N LEU A 12 24.41 -9.88 -11.39
CA LEU A 12 24.19 -8.48 -11.00
C LEU A 12 22.75 -8.20 -10.54
N LEU A 13 21.75 -8.82 -11.16
CA LEU A 13 20.32 -8.59 -10.88
C LEU A 13 19.65 -9.81 -10.22
N GLY A 14 20.39 -10.90 -10.00
CA GLY A 14 19.85 -12.15 -9.48
C GLY A 14 18.75 -12.68 -10.37
N ARG A 15 17.53 -12.80 -9.82
CA ARG A 15 16.32 -13.26 -10.54
C ARG A 15 15.46 -12.15 -11.11
N LEU A 16 15.85 -10.89 -10.93
CA LEU A 16 15.12 -9.76 -11.46
C LEU A 16 15.22 -9.77 -12.97
N THR A 17 14.12 -10.11 -13.64
CA THR A 17 14.00 -10.13 -15.10
C THR A 17 12.78 -9.32 -15.52
N LEU A 18 12.82 -8.73 -16.71
CA LEU A 18 11.70 -7.92 -17.23
C LEU A 18 10.39 -8.72 -17.37
N GLN A 19 10.47 -10.05 -17.35
CA GLN A 19 9.33 -10.97 -17.38
C GLN A 19 8.54 -11.00 -16.06
N GLN A 20 9.11 -10.53 -14.95
CA GLN A 20 8.43 -10.47 -13.65
C GLN A 20 7.43 -9.33 -13.54
N ILE A 21 7.44 -8.39 -14.50
CA ILE A 21 6.46 -7.32 -14.55
C ILE A 21 5.22 -7.86 -15.28
N PRO A 22 4.03 -7.88 -14.64
CA PRO A 22 2.84 -8.50 -15.20
C PRO A 22 2.16 -7.62 -16.25
N TYR A 23 2.80 -7.44 -17.42
CA TYR A 23 2.26 -6.63 -18.53
C TYR A 23 1.01 -7.23 -19.19
N HIS A 24 0.79 -8.53 -18.99
CA HIS A 24 -0.30 -9.29 -19.60
C HIS A 24 -1.64 -9.14 -18.86
N VAL A 25 -1.65 -8.52 -17.67
CA VAL A 25 -2.88 -8.31 -16.87
C VAL A 25 -3.32 -6.85 -17.01
N PRO A 26 -4.39 -6.54 -17.78
CA PRO A 26 -4.79 -5.16 -18.07
C PRO A 26 -5.08 -4.32 -16.82
N ILE A 27 -5.73 -4.93 -15.81
CA ILE A 27 -6.09 -4.28 -14.55
C ILE A 27 -4.84 -3.77 -13.80
N LEU A 28 -3.74 -4.53 -13.84
CA LEU A 28 -2.49 -4.15 -13.15
C LEU A 28 -1.80 -3.01 -13.88
N VAL A 29 -1.69 -3.11 -15.20
CA VAL A 29 -1.06 -2.06 -16.02
C VAL A 29 -1.77 -0.72 -15.84
N VAL A 30 -3.10 -0.71 -15.87
CA VAL A 30 -3.90 0.51 -15.61
C VAL A 30 -3.63 1.05 -14.20
N THR A 31 -3.59 0.18 -13.19
CA THR A 31 -3.29 0.58 -11.81
C THR A 31 -1.90 1.21 -11.69
N PHE A 32 -0.87 0.63 -12.31
CA PHE A 32 0.48 1.18 -12.30
C PHE A 32 0.56 2.54 -12.99
N ILE A 33 -0.13 2.70 -14.13
CA ILE A 33 -0.20 3.99 -14.83
C ILE A 33 -0.86 5.05 -13.96
N ILE A 34 -2.03 4.76 -13.36
CA ILE A 34 -2.75 5.71 -12.49
C ILE A 34 -1.86 6.14 -11.32
N VAL A 35 -1.19 5.19 -10.66
CA VAL A 35 -0.29 5.49 -9.54
C VAL A 35 0.92 6.32 -9.99
N ALA A 36 1.50 6.01 -11.15
CA ALA A 36 2.63 6.77 -11.69
C ALA A 36 2.21 8.21 -12.04
N ILE A 37 1.02 8.40 -12.61
CA ILE A 37 0.47 9.73 -12.90
C ILE A 37 0.22 10.49 -11.60
N LEU A 38 -0.42 9.88 -10.61
CA LEU A 38 -0.65 10.51 -9.31
C LEU A 38 0.66 10.93 -8.65
N ALA A 39 1.68 10.07 -8.67
CA ALA A 39 3.00 10.39 -8.15
C ALA A 39 3.64 11.57 -8.90
N ALA A 40 3.57 11.58 -10.23
CA ALA A 40 4.08 12.66 -11.06
C ALA A 40 3.36 13.99 -10.80
N VAL A 41 2.03 13.97 -10.64
CA VAL A 41 1.22 15.15 -10.31
C VAL A 41 1.62 15.71 -8.95
N VAL A 42 1.78 14.86 -7.94
CA VAL A 42 2.20 15.29 -6.59
C VAL A 42 3.62 15.89 -6.62
N LEU A 43 4.55 15.27 -7.35
CA LEU A 43 5.91 15.78 -7.50
C LEU A 43 5.95 17.11 -8.26
N ALA A 44 5.20 17.22 -9.35
CA ALA A 44 5.08 18.45 -10.14
C ALA A 44 4.47 19.58 -9.31
N ALA A 45 3.38 19.32 -8.58
CA ALA A 45 2.76 20.29 -7.68
C ALA A 45 3.74 20.76 -6.58
N THR A 46 4.43 19.82 -5.93
CA THR A 46 5.39 20.14 -4.86
C THR A 46 6.54 21.01 -5.38
N THR A 47 7.01 20.71 -6.59
CA THR A 47 8.10 21.45 -7.27
C THR A 47 7.63 22.83 -7.73
N TYR A 48 6.44 22.92 -8.32
CA TYR A 48 5.85 24.17 -8.77
C TYR A 48 5.62 25.17 -7.61
N PHE A 49 5.11 24.68 -6.47
CA PHE A 49 4.89 25.52 -5.29
C PHE A 49 6.15 25.76 -4.43
N GLY A 50 7.29 25.18 -4.79
CA GLY A 50 8.55 25.36 -4.05
C GLY A 50 8.52 24.88 -2.58
N LYS A 51 7.64 23.93 -2.24
CA LYS A 51 7.38 23.53 -0.84
C LYS A 51 8.36 22.49 -0.29
N TRP A 52 9.38 22.10 -1.06
CA TRP A 52 10.39 21.12 -0.66
C TRP A 52 11.07 21.45 0.67
N GLY A 53 11.49 22.70 0.89
CA GLY A 53 12.13 23.13 2.13
C GLY A 53 11.19 23.08 3.34
N TYR A 54 9.91 23.39 3.14
CA TYR A 54 8.88 23.32 4.18
C TYR A 54 8.55 21.87 4.54
N LEU A 55 8.30 21.01 3.55
CA LEU A 55 8.06 19.58 3.75
C LEU A 55 9.20 18.93 4.53
N TRP A 56 10.44 19.20 4.15
CA TRP A 56 11.60 18.63 4.83
C TRP A 56 11.68 19.04 6.30
N ARG A 57 11.69 20.35 6.59
CA ARG A 57 11.92 20.86 7.96
C ARG A 57 10.73 20.68 8.89
N GLU A 58 9.51 20.82 8.38
CA GLU A 58 8.31 20.89 9.22
C GLU A 58 7.59 19.56 9.37
N TRP A 59 7.74 18.64 8.42
CA TRP A 59 6.98 17.39 8.38
C TRP A 59 7.87 16.17 8.38
N LEU A 60 8.80 16.05 7.43
CA LEU A 60 9.58 14.82 7.26
C LEU A 60 10.53 14.56 8.44
N THR A 61 11.15 15.61 8.99
CA THR A 61 12.09 15.50 10.12
C THR A 61 11.47 15.93 11.45
N THR A 62 10.15 16.05 11.55
CA THR A 62 9.50 16.48 12.79
C THR A 62 9.53 15.40 13.86
N VAL A 63 9.64 15.83 15.12
CA VAL A 63 9.51 14.96 16.31
C VAL A 63 8.21 15.20 17.09
N ASP A 64 7.45 16.24 16.71
CA ASP A 64 6.18 16.58 17.36
C ASP A 64 5.13 15.46 17.18
N HIS A 65 4.68 14.88 18.30
CA HIS A 65 3.67 13.82 18.35
C HIS A 65 2.38 14.17 17.60
N LYS A 66 1.98 15.45 17.54
CA LYS A 66 0.77 15.88 16.83
C LYS A 66 0.96 15.74 15.32
N LYS A 67 2.07 16.24 14.79
CA LYS A 67 2.38 16.15 13.36
C LYS A 67 2.63 14.71 12.94
N ILE A 68 3.33 13.93 13.76
CA ILE A 68 3.54 12.49 13.54
C ILE A 68 2.19 11.75 13.53
N GLY A 69 1.30 12.04 14.48
CA GLY A 69 -0.03 11.45 14.53
C GLY A 69 -0.88 11.76 13.30
N VAL A 70 -0.82 13.00 12.78
CA VAL A 70 -1.49 13.37 11.52
C VAL A 70 -0.93 12.57 10.33
N MET A 71 0.39 12.38 10.25
CA MET A 71 1.00 11.59 9.18
C MET A 71 0.58 10.11 9.25
N TYR A 72 0.48 9.53 10.46
CA TYR A 72 -0.05 8.17 10.65
C TYR A 72 -1.50 8.04 10.18
N ILE A 73 -2.35 9.02 10.51
CA ILE A 73 -3.75 9.02 10.08
C ILE A 73 -3.83 9.15 8.55
N LEU A 74 -3.07 10.05 7.94
CA LEU A 74 -3.02 10.20 6.48
C LEU A 74 -2.58 8.91 5.79
N LEU A 75 -1.53 8.26 6.30
CA LEU A 75 -1.09 6.95 5.79
C LEU A 75 -2.22 5.91 5.89
N GLY A 76 -2.87 5.83 7.05
CA GLY A 76 -3.98 4.92 7.28
C GLY A 76 -5.18 5.18 6.35
N LEU A 77 -5.50 6.44 6.06
CA LEU A 77 -6.58 6.82 5.13
C LEU A 77 -6.25 6.45 3.68
N VAL A 78 -5.01 6.67 3.22
CA VAL A 78 -4.58 6.26 1.88
C VAL A 78 -4.65 4.74 1.72
N MET A 79 -4.22 4.00 2.75
CA MET A 79 -4.29 2.53 2.76
C MET A 79 -5.72 2.02 2.90
N LEU A 80 -6.60 2.75 3.60
CA LEU A 80 -8.02 2.45 3.67
C LEU A 80 -8.67 2.55 2.29
N LEU A 81 -8.39 3.60 1.51
CA LEU A 81 -8.90 3.73 0.15
C LEU A 81 -8.40 2.60 -0.76
N ARG A 82 -7.14 2.19 -0.59
CA ARG A 82 -6.58 1.04 -1.32
C ARG A 82 -7.29 -0.27 -0.94
N GLY A 83 -7.38 -0.57 0.36
CA GLY A 83 -8.08 -1.77 0.84
C GLY A 83 -9.56 -1.78 0.44
N PHE A 84 -10.20 -0.61 0.41
CA PHE A 84 -11.58 -0.47 -0.05
C PHE A 84 -11.73 -0.78 -1.55
N ALA A 85 -10.79 -0.34 -2.39
CA ALA A 85 -10.78 -0.72 -3.81
C ALA A 85 -10.64 -2.24 -3.99
N ASP A 86 -9.76 -2.89 -3.21
CA ASP A 86 -9.60 -4.36 -3.23
C ASP A 86 -10.90 -5.07 -2.77
N ALA A 87 -11.61 -4.52 -1.77
CA ALA A 87 -12.90 -5.05 -1.31
C ALA A 87 -13.99 -4.93 -2.36
N LEU A 88 -14.06 -3.79 -3.06
CA LEU A 88 -15.00 -3.60 -4.17
C LEU A 88 -14.74 -4.65 -5.25
N MET A 89 -13.49 -4.89 -5.62
CA MET A 89 -13.13 -5.91 -6.62
C MET A 89 -13.58 -7.32 -6.20
N ILE A 90 -13.41 -7.68 -4.92
CA ILE A 90 -13.88 -8.99 -4.41
C ILE A 90 -15.41 -9.08 -4.51
N ARG A 91 -16.13 -8.02 -4.12
CA ARG A 91 -17.59 -8.00 -4.12
C ARG A 91 -18.17 -7.99 -5.52
N THR A 92 -17.59 -7.24 -6.46
CA THR A 92 -18.02 -7.25 -7.87
C THR A 92 -17.75 -8.59 -8.52
N GLN A 93 -16.61 -9.23 -8.22
CA GLN A 93 -16.32 -10.59 -8.70
C GLN A 93 -17.34 -11.60 -8.18
N GLN A 94 -17.68 -11.55 -6.89
CA GLN A 94 -18.70 -12.42 -6.30
C GLN A 94 -20.07 -12.18 -6.94
N ALA A 95 -20.46 -10.92 -7.17
CA ALA A 95 -21.74 -10.58 -7.79
C ALA A 95 -21.83 -11.07 -9.25
N MET A 96 -20.76 -10.93 -10.03
CA MET A 96 -20.72 -11.35 -11.44
C MET A 96 -20.61 -12.87 -11.60
N ALA A 97 -20.03 -13.57 -10.62
CA ALA A 97 -19.91 -15.03 -10.65
C ALA A 97 -21.20 -15.76 -10.21
N VAL A 98 -22.24 -15.06 -9.73
CA VAL A 98 -23.51 -15.69 -9.32
C VAL A 98 -24.30 -16.16 -10.55
N GLY A 99 -24.66 -17.45 -10.56
CA GLY A 99 -25.60 -18.04 -11.53
C GLY A 99 -25.00 -19.19 -12.34
N PRO A 100 -25.79 -20.23 -12.68
CA PRO A 100 -25.35 -21.30 -13.58
C PRO A 100 -25.02 -20.69 -14.95
N GLY A 101 -23.75 -20.80 -15.38
CA GLY A 101 -23.30 -20.30 -16.69
C GLY A 101 -22.93 -18.81 -16.71
N SER A 102 -22.59 -18.19 -15.57
CA SER A 102 -22.10 -16.81 -15.56
C SER A 102 -20.90 -16.65 -16.50
N PRO A 103 -20.91 -15.65 -17.42
CA PRO A 103 -19.84 -15.47 -18.39
C PRO A 103 -18.51 -15.23 -17.69
N GLY A 104 -17.48 -15.92 -18.18
CA GLY A 104 -16.10 -15.63 -17.86
C GLY A 104 -15.55 -14.54 -18.77
N GLU A 105 -15.03 -13.47 -18.19
CA GLU A 105 -14.27 -12.44 -18.89
C GLU A 105 -12.78 -12.53 -18.50
N MET A 106 -11.91 -11.99 -19.35
CA MET A 106 -10.46 -11.87 -19.08
C MET A 106 -9.76 -13.19 -18.67
N GLY A 107 -10.24 -14.33 -19.15
CA GLY A 107 -9.66 -15.66 -18.92
C GLY A 107 -10.14 -16.36 -17.64
N ALA A 108 -11.11 -15.81 -16.92
CA ALA A 108 -11.79 -16.50 -15.81
C ALA A 108 -12.87 -17.45 -16.35
N VAL A 109 -13.19 -18.51 -15.60
CA VAL A 109 -14.33 -19.41 -15.91
C VAL A 109 -15.66 -18.75 -15.53
N HIS A 110 -15.67 -17.94 -14.46
CA HIS A 110 -16.81 -17.17 -13.98
C HIS A 110 -16.33 -15.79 -13.49
N GLY A 111 -17.00 -14.70 -13.88
CA GLY A 111 -16.59 -13.33 -13.53
C GLY A 111 -15.36 -12.86 -14.33
N TYR A 112 -14.57 -11.93 -13.77
CA TYR A 112 -13.41 -11.31 -14.45
C TYR A 112 -12.05 -11.57 -13.76
N LEU A 113 -12.04 -12.17 -12.56
CA LEU A 113 -10.83 -12.53 -11.80
C LEU A 113 -10.63 -14.05 -11.76
N THR A 114 -9.42 -14.52 -12.06
CA THR A 114 -9.08 -15.94 -11.88
C THR A 114 -8.95 -16.27 -10.38
N PRO A 115 -9.16 -17.54 -9.96
CA PRO A 115 -9.06 -17.94 -8.56
C PRO A 115 -7.72 -17.58 -7.91
N PHE A 116 -6.64 -17.62 -8.68
CA PHE A 116 -5.31 -17.23 -8.24
C PHE A 116 -5.23 -15.74 -7.88
N HIS A 117 -5.69 -14.85 -8.77
CA HIS A 117 -5.69 -13.41 -8.51
C HIS A 117 -6.67 -13.02 -7.39
N LEU A 118 -7.83 -13.68 -7.32
CA LEU A 118 -8.77 -13.48 -6.21
C LEU A 118 -8.10 -13.80 -4.86
N GLY A 119 -7.39 -14.93 -4.77
CA GLY A 119 -6.68 -15.32 -3.54
C GLY A 119 -5.60 -14.31 -3.13
N GLN A 120 -4.85 -13.77 -4.10
CA GLN A 120 -3.88 -12.71 -3.86
C GLN A 120 -4.54 -11.43 -3.34
N ILE A 121 -5.60 -10.96 -4.00
CA ILE A 121 -6.31 -9.72 -3.61
C ILE A 121 -6.96 -9.88 -2.23
N PHE A 122 -7.60 -11.02 -1.95
CA PHE A 122 -8.24 -11.26 -0.66
C PHE A 122 -7.23 -11.24 0.50
N THR A 123 -6.09 -11.91 0.31
CA THR A 123 -5.02 -11.96 1.31
C THR A 123 -4.39 -10.57 1.51
N ALA A 124 -4.12 -9.85 0.42
CA ALA A 124 -3.59 -8.50 0.46
C ALA A 124 -4.56 -7.52 1.14
N HIS A 125 -5.85 -7.59 0.82
CA HIS A 125 -6.90 -6.76 1.40
C HIS A 125 -6.91 -6.88 2.93
N GLY A 126 -6.96 -8.11 3.46
CA GLY A 126 -7.00 -8.35 4.90
C GLY A 126 -5.77 -7.77 5.61
N LEU A 127 -4.58 -7.97 5.05
CA LEU A 127 -3.36 -7.43 5.63
C LEU A 127 -3.31 -5.89 5.57
N ILE A 128 -3.69 -5.30 4.44
CA ILE A 128 -3.74 -3.84 4.27
C ILE A 128 -4.70 -3.21 5.28
N MET A 129 -5.88 -3.79 5.45
CA MET A 129 -6.89 -3.27 6.36
C MET A 129 -6.44 -3.33 7.82
N VAL A 130 -5.85 -4.44 8.26
CA VAL A 130 -5.44 -4.59 9.67
C VAL A 130 -4.15 -3.84 9.95
N VAL A 131 -3.07 -4.11 9.21
CA VAL A 131 -1.72 -3.64 9.53
C VAL A 131 -1.47 -2.22 9.05
N PHE A 132 -2.03 -1.83 7.90
CA PHE A 132 -1.69 -0.57 7.24
C PHE A 132 -2.81 0.48 7.23
N ALA A 133 -4.06 0.09 7.52
CA ALA A 133 -5.16 1.03 7.70
C ALA A 133 -5.55 1.17 9.19
N ALA A 134 -5.95 0.08 9.85
CA ALA A 134 -6.44 0.12 11.22
C ALA A 134 -5.33 0.50 12.22
N THR A 135 -4.18 -0.19 12.20
CA THR A 135 -3.08 0.13 13.11
C THR A 135 -2.62 1.59 12.99
N PRO A 136 -2.38 2.16 11.78
CA PRO A 136 -1.91 3.53 11.67
C PRO A 136 -2.96 4.57 12.05
N LEU A 137 -4.25 4.31 11.76
CA LEU A 137 -5.33 5.19 12.23
C LEU A 137 -5.40 5.23 13.76
N LEU A 138 -5.35 4.06 14.41
CA LEU A 138 -5.39 3.96 15.87
C LEU A 138 -4.14 4.56 16.51
N VAL A 139 -2.95 4.18 16.05
CA VAL A 139 -1.67 4.71 16.56
C VAL A 139 -1.55 6.21 16.31
N GLY A 140 -2.04 6.70 15.17
CA GLY A 140 -2.06 8.13 14.86
C GLY A 140 -2.98 8.92 15.79
N LEU A 141 -4.17 8.40 16.07
CA LEU A 141 -5.08 9.00 17.07
C LEU A 141 -4.46 8.96 18.47
N MET A 142 -3.85 7.85 18.87
CA MET A 142 -3.17 7.74 20.16
C MET A 142 -2.01 8.72 20.28
N ASN A 143 -1.23 8.91 19.22
CA ASN A 143 -0.15 9.89 19.17
C ASN A 143 -0.63 11.32 19.43
N ILE A 144 -1.81 11.69 18.93
CA ILE A 144 -2.37 13.03 19.17
C ILE A 144 -2.99 13.13 20.56
N ILE A 145 -3.83 12.16 20.92
CA ILE A 145 -4.76 12.27 22.04
C ILE A 145 -4.10 11.89 23.38
N VAL A 146 -3.31 10.81 23.43
CA VAL A 146 -2.82 10.25 24.70
C VAL A 146 -1.92 11.23 25.46
N PRO A 147 -0.91 11.89 24.85
CA PRO A 147 -0.08 12.88 25.56
C PRO A 147 -0.91 14.04 26.11
N LEU A 148 -1.95 14.46 25.37
CA LEU A 148 -2.85 15.53 25.80
C LEU A 148 -3.74 15.10 26.97
N GLN A 149 -4.19 13.84 27.00
CA GLN A 149 -5.01 13.30 28.10
C GLN A 149 -4.24 13.20 29.42
N ILE A 150 -2.95 12.85 29.36
CA ILE A 150 -2.10 12.74 30.55
C ILE A 150 -1.41 14.05 30.94
N GLY A 151 -1.64 15.14 30.19
CA GLY A 151 -1.02 16.44 30.41
C GLY A 151 0.49 16.48 30.14
N ALA A 152 1.02 15.51 29.39
CA ALA A 152 2.42 15.48 29.00
C ALA A 152 2.70 16.42 27.83
N ARG A 153 3.93 16.93 27.76
CA ARG A 153 4.37 17.81 26.66
C ARG A 153 4.60 17.06 25.35
N ASP A 154 5.04 15.80 25.43
CA ASP A 154 5.36 14.95 24.28
C ASP A 154 5.42 13.46 24.69
N MET A 155 5.65 12.56 23.73
CA MET A 155 5.90 11.14 23.93
C MET A 155 7.24 10.89 24.66
N ALA A 156 7.36 9.79 25.39
CA ALA A 156 8.58 9.45 26.14
C ALA A 156 9.83 9.33 25.25
N TYR A 157 9.66 8.90 23.99
CA TYR A 157 10.74 8.78 23.01
C TYR A 157 10.34 9.38 21.65
N PRO A 158 10.43 10.71 21.47
CA PRO A 158 9.95 11.39 20.26
C PRO A 158 10.65 10.92 18.98
N TYR A 159 11.96 10.66 19.04
CA TYR A 159 12.73 10.18 17.89
C TYR A 159 12.33 8.77 17.44
N LEU A 160 12.12 7.85 18.39
CA LEU A 160 11.69 6.48 18.08
C LEU A 160 10.27 6.46 17.47
N ASN A 161 9.42 7.38 17.88
CA ASN A 161 8.09 7.55 17.32
C ASN A 161 8.15 8.00 15.84
N ALA A 162 9.00 8.99 15.53
CA ALA A 162 9.24 9.41 14.15
C ALA A 162 9.83 8.26 13.31
N LEU A 163 10.79 7.50 13.85
CA LEU A 163 11.34 6.32 13.16
C LEU A 163 10.28 5.24 12.91
N GLY A 164 9.38 5.00 13.88
CA GLY A 164 8.30 4.03 13.73
C GLY A 164 7.38 4.34 12.54
N LEU A 165 7.11 5.62 12.28
CA LEU A 165 6.33 6.04 11.11
C LEU A 165 7.05 5.68 9.81
N TRP A 166 8.36 5.99 9.73
CA TRP A 166 9.17 5.72 8.55
C TRP A 166 9.31 4.23 8.27
N TRP A 167 9.48 3.41 9.31
CA TRP A 167 9.57 1.95 9.17
C TRP A 167 8.25 1.36 8.68
N LEU A 168 7.13 1.86 9.20
CA LEU A 168 5.82 1.46 8.73
C LEU A 168 5.63 1.82 7.25
N LEU A 169 6.03 3.04 6.85
CA LEU A 169 5.96 3.48 5.46
C LEU A 169 6.82 2.60 4.55
N ASP A 170 8.07 2.32 4.92
CA ASP A 170 8.97 1.45 4.15
C ASP A 170 8.39 0.04 4.01
N THR A 171 7.90 -0.54 5.11
CA THR A 171 7.27 -1.85 5.10
C THR A 171 6.06 -1.90 4.15
N SER A 172 5.24 -0.85 4.16
CA SER A 172 4.09 -0.75 3.26
C SER A 172 4.50 -0.66 1.78
N SER A 173 5.67 -0.07 1.48
CA SER A 173 6.20 0.05 0.13
C SER A 173 6.79 -1.28 -0.38
N GLY A 174 7.52 -2.01 0.47
CA GLY A 174 8.14 -3.30 0.14
C GLY A 174 7.15 -4.45 0.01
N PHE A 175 5.99 -4.37 0.68
CA PHE A 175 4.96 -5.41 0.59
C PHE A 175 4.25 -5.44 -0.77
N ARG A 176 4.23 -4.30 -1.47
CA ARG A 176 3.65 -4.16 -2.82
C ARG A 176 4.31 -5.08 -3.84
N GLY A 177 5.59 -5.41 -3.70
CA GLY A 177 6.32 -6.27 -4.64
C GLY A 177 6.07 -7.77 -4.46
N ARG A 178 5.74 -8.23 -3.24
CA ARG A 178 5.65 -9.67 -2.91
C ARG A 178 4.28 -10.28 -3.17
N ILE A 179 3.21 -9.48 -3.16
CA ILE A 179 1.84 -9.96 -3.45
C ILE A 179 1.69 -10.40 -4.92
N TRP A 180 2.43 -9.76 -5.84
CA TRP A 180 2.31 -10.02 -7.28
C TRP A 180 3.35 -11.01 -7.82
N SER A 181 4.29 -11.46 -7.00
CA SER A 181 5.40 -12.35 -7.40
C SER A 181 5.29 -13.77 -6.84
N MET A 182 4.16 -14.13 -6.20
CA MET A 182 3.87 -15.45 -5.65
C MET A 182 2.74 -16.11 -6.41
#